data_AF-A0A3B8UHP3-F1
#
_entry.id   AF-A0A3B8UHP3-F1
#
_cell.length_a   1.000
_cell.length_b   1.000
_cell.length_c   1.000
_cell.angle_alpha   90.00
_cell.angle_beta   90.00
_cell.angle_gamma   90.00
#
_symmetry.space_group_name_H-M   'P 1'
#
loop_
_entity.id
_entity.type
_entity.pdbx_description
1 polymer ?
#
loop_
_entity_poly.entity_id
_entity_poly.type
_entity_poly.pdbx_seq_one_letter_code
_entity_poly.pdbx_strand_id
1 'polypeptide(L)' 'MAHFNSSEARAAQDKYCEENGYPHFAPESGKCWSCNSDIYAQINHGGYKTGISVEEAGSTLITGCPHCHISYCD' A
#
# COMPACT_ATOMS: atom_id res chain seq x y z
N MET A 1 8.22 3.54 -14.34
CA MET A 1 6.94 4.28 -14.39
C MET A 1 6.10 3.72 -13.27
N ALA A 2 5.41 4.53 -12.46
CA ALA A 2 4.61 3.99 -11.36
C ALA A 2 3.40 3.21 -11.91
N HIS A 3 3.36 1.91 -11.64
CA HIS A 3 2.27 1.01 -12.02
C HIS A 3 1.31 0.81 -10.84
N PHE A 4 0.02 0.98 -11.06
CA PHE A 4 -1.00 0.88 -10.01
C PHE A 4 -1.90 -0.31 -10.30
N ASN A 5 -1.61 -1.43 -9.65
CA ASN A 5 -2.43 -2.63 -9.68
C ASN A 5 -2.47 -3.24 -8.28
N SER A 6 -3.66 -3.28 -7.69
CA SER A 6 -3.84 -3.73 -6.31
C SER A 6 -3.43 -5.18 -6.08
N SER A 7 -3.66 -6.07 -7.04
CA SER A 7 -3.29 -7.48 -6.90
C SER A 7 -1.78 -7.67 -6.98
N GLU A 8 -1.13 -7.01 -7.93
CA GLU A 8 0.32 -7.07 -8.10
C GLU A 8 1.04 -6.39 -6.93
N ALA A 9 0.53 -5.27 -6.44
CA ALA A 9 1.14 -4.53 -5.34
C ALA A 9 1.05 -5.29 -4.01
N ARG A 10 -0.06 -6.01 -3.76
CA ARG A 10 -0.16 -6.91 -2.60
C ARG A 10 0.88 -8.02 -2.68
N ALA A 11 0.95 -8.71 -3.81
CA ALA A 11 1.95 -9.76 -4.01
C ALA A 11 3.39 -9.24 -3.89
N ALA A 12 3.65 -8.01 -4.34
CA ALA A 12 4.94 -7.35 -4.17
C ALA A 12 5.24 -7.05 -2.70
N GLN A 13 4.28 -6.54 -1.94
CA GLN A 13 4.43 -6.29 -0.50
C GLN A 13 4.63 -7.60 0.28
N ASP A 14 3.84 -8.63 -0.02
CA ASP A 14 3.96 -9.96 0.57
C ASP A 14 5.38 -10.50 0.39
N LYS A 15 5.85 -10.47 -0.87
CA LYS A 15 7.20 -10.93 -1.21
C LYS A 15 8.28 -10.10 -0.52
N TYR A 16 8.14 -8.77 -0.52
CA TYR A 16 9.10 -7.87 0.13
C TYR A 16 9.18 -8.13 1.64
N CYS A 17 8.04 -8.32 2.30
CA CYS A 17 7.99 -8.66 3.72
C CYS A 17 8.61 -10.04 3.99
N GLU A 18 8.32 -11.05 3.18
CA GLU A 18 8.88 -12.40 3.32
C GLU A 18 10.41 -12.41 3.12
N GLU A 19 10.92 -11.78 2.07
CA GLU A 19 12.36 -11.75 1.74
C GLU A 19 13.19 -11.03 2.81
N ASN A 20 12.62 -10.02 3.47
CA ASN A 20 13.29 -9.25 4.52
C ASN A 20 12.96 -9.72 5.95
N GLY A 21 12.00 -10.63 6.11
CA GLY A 21 11.50 -11.05 7.42
C GLY A 21 10.74 -9.95 8.18
N TYR A 22 10.11 -9.02 7.46
CA TYR A 22 9.32 -7.95 8.08
C TYR A 22 7.90 -8.40 8.42
N PRO A 23 7.30 -7.88 9.51
CA PRO A 23 5.88 -8.04 9.77
C PRO A 23 5.04 -7.42 8.66
N HIS A 24 3.99 -8.12 8.24
CA HIS A 24 3.04 -7.61 7.25
C HIS A 24 2.03 -6.68 7.95
N PHE A 25 2.21 -5.36 7.80
CA PHE A 25 1.30 -4.35 8.36
C PHE A 25 0.19 -3.91 7.41
N ALA A 26 0.44 -3.93 6.11
CA ALA A 26 -0.57 -3.55 5.14
C ALA A 26 -1.80 -4.46 5.22
N PRO A 27 -3.01 -3.96 4.95
CA PRO A 27 -4.20 -4.80 4.89
C PRO A 27 -4.05 -5.85 3.77
N GLU A 28 -4.23 -7.14 4.10
CA GLU A 28 -4.24 -8.24 3.10
C GLU A 28 -5.28 -8.00 1.99
N SER A 29 -6.40 -7.40 2.37
CA SER A 29 -7.46 -7.01 1.43
C SER A 29 -7.15 -5.79 0.58
N GLY A 30 -6.01 -5.13 0.80
CA GLY A 30 -5.60 -3.84 0.24
C GLY A 30 -6.47 -2.65 0.67
N LYS A 31 -7.56 -2.88 1.41
CA LYS A 31 -8.47 -1.83 1.85
C LYS A 31 -8.11 -1.36 3.25
N CYS A 32 -7.94 -0.06 3.39
CA CYS A 32 -7.71 0.55 4.68
C CYS A 32 -8.93 0.37 5.59
N TRP A 33 -8.73 -0.09 6.82
CA TRP A 33 -9.82 -0.28 7.80
C TRP A 33 -10.48 1.04 8.23
N SER A 34 -9.77 2.17 8.14
CA SER A 34 -10.26 3.48 8.55
C SER A 34 -11.08 4.18 7.44
N CYS A 35 -10.53 4.29 6.22
CA CYS A 35 -11.18 5.01 5.11
C CYS A 35 -11.81 4.11 4.04
N ASN A 36 -11.71 2.77 4.19
CA ASN A 36 -12.22 1.76 3.26
C ASN A 36 -11.73 1.90 1.80
N SER A 37 -10.71 2.72 1.57
CA SER A 37 -10.11 2.94 0.25
C SER A 37 -9.01 1.92 -0.01
N ASP A 38 -8.85 1.52 -1.26
CA ASP A 38 -7.77 0.64 -1.68
C ASP A 38 -6.45 1.40 -1.71
N ILE A 39 -5.52 1.04 -0.83
CA ILE A 39 -4.24 1.75 -0.65
C ILE A 39 -3.34 1.68 -1.88
N TYR A 40 -3.57 0.71 -2.76
CA TYR A 40 -2.80 0.51 -3.98
C TYR A 40 -3.44 1.18 -5.20
N ALA A 41 -4.65 1.71 -5.05
CA ALA A 41 -5.32 2.45 -6.11
C ALA A 41 -4.86 3.90 -6.12
N GLN A 42 -4.54 4.41 -7.31
CA GLN A 42 -4.26 5.83 -7.47
C GLN A 42 -5.55 6.64 -7.34
N ILE A 43 -5.64 7.50 -6.33
CA ILE A 43 -6.73 8.46 -6.15
C ILE A 43 -6.19 9.87 -6.42
N ASN A 44 -6.90 10.61 -7.28
CA ASN A 44 -6.60 12.01 -7.60
C ASN A 44 -7.49 12.95 -6.79
N HIS A 45 -6.88 13.81 -5.97
CA HIS A 45 -7.58 14.78 -5.12
C HIS A 45 -7.63 16.19 -5.74
N GLY A 46 -7.40 16.32 -7.05
CA GLY A 46 -7.48 17.60 -7.76
C GLY A 46 -6.27 18.52 -7.61
N GLY A 47 -5.36 18.24 -6.68
CA GLY A 47 -4.07 18.93 -6.51
C GLY A 47 -2.88 18.01 -6.24
N TYR A 48 -3.14 16.75 -5.85
CA TYR A 48 -2.13 15.73 -5.64
C TYR A 48 -2.74 14.34 -5.84
N LYS A 49 -1.87 13.35 -6.00
CA LYS A 49 -2.23 11.94 -6.17
C LYS A 49 -1.75 11.15 -4.96
N THR A 50 -2.55 10.18 -4.55
CA THR A 50 -2.25 9.25 -3.46
C THR A 50 -2.43 7.83 -3.95
N GLY A 51 -1.79 6.87 -3.30
CA GLY A 51 -1.82 5.47 -3.65
C GLY A 51 -0.40 4.93 -3.81
N ILE A 52 -0.23 3.68 -3.42
CA ILE A 52 1.06 2.98 -3.43
C ILE A 52 1.17 2.19 -4.73
N SER A 53 2.25 2.40 -5.47
CA SER A 53 2.50 1.67 -6.71
C SER A 53 3.09 0.29 -6.43
N VAL A 54 3.07 -0.60 -7.43
CA VAL A 54 3.65 -1.95 -7.32
C VAL A 54 5.14 -1.88 -6.98
N GLU A 55 5.86 -0.90 -7.55
CA GLU A 55 7.29 -0.70 -7.29
C GLU A 55 7.55 -0.22 -5.86
N GLU A 56 6.69 0.66 -5.33
CA GLU A 56 6.80 1.15 -3.96
C GLU A 56 6.50 0.03 -2.94
N ALA A 57 5.46 -0.76 -3.18
CA ALA A 57 5.15 -1.95 -2.38
C ALA A 57 6.25 -3.02 -2.43
N GLY A 58 6.95 -3.15 -3.56
CA GLY A 58 8.07 -4.09 -3.70
C GLY A 58 9.40 -3.61 -3.12
N SER A 59 9.49 -2.36 -2.63
CA SER A 59 10.76 -1.77 -2.18
C SER A 59 10.71 -1.11 -0.81
N THR A 60 9.51 -0.82 -0.30
CA THR A 60 9.30 -0.10 0.97
C THR A 60 8.27 -0.83 1.83
N LEU A 61 8.51 -0.87 3.14
CA LEU A 61 7.53 -1.42 4.08
C LEU A 61 6.34 -0.47 4.23
N ILE A 62 5.15 -0.93 3.82
CA ILE A 62 3.92 -0.16 3.96
C ILE A 62 3.42 -0.29 5.40
N THR A 63 3.50 0.81 6.13
CA THR A 63 3.10 0.90 7.54
C THR A 63 1.89 1.80 7.78
N GLY A 64 1.33 2.40 6.72
CA GLY A 64 0.20 3.30 6.84
C GLY A 64 -0.56 3.52 5.54
N CYS A 65 -1.72 4.15 5.66
CA CYS A 65 -2.60 4.43 4.51
C CYS A 65 -2.17 5.72 3.79
N PRO A 66 -1.97 5.69 2.46
CA PRO A 66 -1.61 6.89 1.69
C PRO A 66 -2.77 7.89 1.51
N HIS A 67 -4.01 7.49 1.85
CA HIS A 67 -5.20 8.33 1.64
C HIS A 67 -5.65 9.06 2.89
N CYS A 68 -5.74 8.35 4.02
CA CYS A 68 -6.17 8.94 5.30
C CYS A 68 -5.03 9.11 6.30
N HIS A 69 -3.81 8.69 5.97
CA HIS A 69 -2.60 8.83 6.78
C HIS A 69 -2.69 8.15 8.16
N ILE A 70 -3.56 7.13 8.31
CA ILE A 70 -3.59 6.28 9.50
C ILE A 70 -2.38 5.33 9.50
N SER A 71 -1.85 5.06 10.69
CA SER A 71 -0.83 4.00 10.90
C SER A 71 -1.49 2.63 10.99
N TYR A 72 -0.81 1.61 10.46
CA TYR A 72 -1.10 0.19 10.67
C TYR A 72 -0.17 -0.43 11.72
N CYS A 73 0.91 0.26 12.08
CA CYS A 73 1.71 -0.07 13.24
C CYS A 73 1.07 0.60 14.46
N ASP A 74 0.46 -0.20 15.34
CA ASP A 74 0.07 0.17 16.70
C ASP A 74 0.76 -0.79 17.69
#